data_AF-A0A954YH91-F1
#
_entry.id   AF-A0A954YH91-F1
#
_cell.length_a   1.000
_cell.length_b   1.000
_cell.length_c   1.000
_cell.angle_alpha   90.00
_cell.angle_beta   90.00
_cell.angle_gamma   90.00
#
_symmetry.space_group_name_H-M   'P 1'
#
loop_
_entity.id
_entity.type
_entity.pdbx_description
1 polymer ?
#
loop_
_entity_poly.entity_id
_entity_poly.type
_entity_poly.pdbx_seq_one_letter_code
_entity_poly.pdbx_strand_id
1 'polypeptide(L)'
;VNAKYAKHGLQVISVSIDKSIPQCRAYIQSQRMDWVHVCDGKGEKTLTKTWGVNGVPSLFLIDEEGIYRGRAYKSTMDNQVADLLRKMAEKKEKRDAAGSDKQSQAGDKEAKRKPEAPKPGDKPQVVRCGGCGPGVPRAKTLLDRADFDLKKERYLNAYEGFEKLIAECPESAEAKTARERIDMMLADKQIAARVESERAERRAAQAENLIKMARTLRDAKNAESAKKYYSRVIAEYPDTRWAPIAREEMSKLE
;
A
#
# COMPACT_ATOMS: atom_id res chain seq x y z
N VAL A 1 22.82 -2.68 16.83
CA VAL A 1 21.38 -2.36 16.87
C VAL A 1 21.22 -1.19 17.81
N ASN A 2 20.80 -0.02 17.31
CA ASN A 2 20.70 1.22 18.09
C ASN A 2 20.00 0.98 19.44
N ALA A 3 20.80 0.83 20.51
CA ALA A 3 20.35 0.39 21.83
C ALA A 3 19.34 1.36 22.46
N LYS A 4 19.29 2.61 21.97
CA LYS A 4 18.38 3.65 22.45
C LYS A 4 16.91 3.35 22.18
N TYR A 5 16.57 2.70 21.07
CA TYR A 5 15.16 2.47 20.67
C TYR A 5 14.72 1.01 20.84
N ALA A 6 15.66 0.07 20.78
CA ALA A 6 15.38 -1.34 21.01
C ALA A 6 14.77 -1.60 22.40
N LYS A 7 15.19 -0.85 23.43
CA LYS A 7 14.60 -0.90 24.79
C LYS A 7 13.11 -0.52 24.86
N HIS A 8 12.57 0.08 23.80
CA HIS A 8 11.16 0.47 23.69
C HIS A 8 10.40 -0.37 22.65
N GLY A 9 10.94 -1.53 22.24
CA GLY A 9 10.31 -2.39 21.23
C GLY A 9 10.35 -1.81 19.82
N LEU A 10 11.21 -0.83 19.56
CA LEU A 10 11.29 -0.12 18.28
C LEU A 10 12.56 -0.47 17.51
N GLN A 11 12.38 -0.85 16.24
CA GLN A 11 13.47 -1.11 15.32
C GLN A 11 13.58 -0.01 14.27
N VAL A 12 14.79 0.50 14.06
CA VAL A 12 15.08 1.47 13.00
C VAL A 12 15.54 0.72 11.77
N ILE A 13 14.86 0.95 10.64
CA ILE A 13 15.23 0.43 9.34
C ILE A 13 15.50 1.62 8.42
N SER A 14 16.67 1.65 7.78
CA SER A 14 16.92 2.62 6.71
C SER A 14 16.79 1.95 5.36
N VAL A 15 16.19 2.66 4.41
CA VAL A 15 16.11 2.23 3.01
C VAL A 15 17.01 3.15 2.17
N SER A 16 17.97 2.55 1.46
CA SER A 16 18.78 3.23 0.45
C SER A 16 18.29 2.85 -0.94
N ILE A 17 18.20 3.86 -1.81
CA ILE A 17 17.86 3.73 -3.24
C ILE A 17 19.12 3.75 -4.12
N ASP A 18 20.31 3.59 -3.52
CA ASP A 18 21.56 3.63 -4.26
C ASP A 18 21.64 2.50 -5.29
N LYS A 19 22.23 2.82 -6.45
CA LYS A 19 22.43 1.89 -7.58
C LYS A 19 23.48 0.82 -7.32
N SER A 20 24.15 0.84 -6.17
CA SER A 20 25.30 -0.01 -5.88
C SER A 20 25.24 -0.53 -4.44
N ILE A 21 25.00 -1.84 -4.30
CA ILE A 21 25.07 -2.54 -3.01
C ILE A 21 26.47 -2.40 -2.37
N PRO A 22 27.59 -2.51 -3.12
CA PRO A 22 28.93 -2.25 -2.56
C PRO A 22 29.09 -0.85 -1.95
N GLN A 23 28.60 0.20 -2.62
CA GLN A 23 28.69 1.57 -2.11
C GLN A 23 27.81 1.77 -0.86
N CYS A 24 26.59 1.24 -0.87
CA CYS A 24 25.70 1.27 0.29
C CYS A 24 26.38 0.59 1.50
N ARG A 25 26.98 -0.59 1.30
CA ARG A 25 27.71 -1.31 2.34
C ARG A 25 28.91 -0.53 2.87
N ALA A 26 29.72 0.05 2.00
CA ALA A 26 30.88 0.85 2.39
C ALA A 26 30.46 2.09 3.19
N TYR A 27 29.35 2.73 2.82
CA TYR A 27 28.80 3.87 3.54
C TYR A 27 28.31 3.47 4.94
N ILE A 28 27.52 2.40 5.06
CA ILE A 28 27.05 1.85 6.35
C ILE A 28 28.23 1.55 7.28
N GLN A 29 29.28 0.93 6.74
CA GLN A 29 30.49 0.60 7.50
C GLN A 29 31.25 1.86 7.93
N SER A 30 31.44 2.84 7.04
CA SER A 30 32.16 4.08 7.37
C SER A 30 31.42 4.94 8.40
N GLN A 31 30.08 4.97 8.34
CA GLN A 31 29.23 5.71 9.26
C GLN A 31 28.91 4.94 10.54
N ARG A 32 29.41 3.69 10.69
CA ARG A 32 29.17 2.80 11.84
C ARG A 32 27.68 2.69 12.19
N MET A 33 26.83 2.60 11.16
CA MET A 33 25.39 2.45 11.35
C MET A 33 25.11 0.98 11.69
N ASP A 34 24.60 0.74 12.89
CA ASP A 34 24.51 -0.60 13.48
C ASP A 34 23.08 -1.17 13.46
N TRP A 35 22.17 -0.54 12.70
CA TRP A 35 20.77 -0.94 12.56
C TRP A 35 20.52 -1.62 11.21
N VAL A 36 19.26 -1.98 10.92
CA VAL A 36 18.93 -2.72 9.70
C VAL A 36 18.93 -1.77 8.51
N HIS A 37 19.62 -2.15 7.43
CA HIS A 37 19.69 -1.39 6.19
C HIS A 37 19.18 -2.23 5.02
N VAL A 38 18.26 -1.67 4.24
CA VAL A 38 17.79 -2.25 2.98
C VAL A 38 18.35 -1.40 1.85
N CYS A 39 19.22 -1.97 1.00
CA CYS A 39 19.75 -1.29 -0.17
C CYS A 39 19.09 -1.86 -1.43
N ASP A 40 18.51 -1.00 -2.26
CA ASP A 40 17.84 -1.42 -3.49
C ASP A 40 18.82 -2.03 -4.50
N GLY A 41 20.00 -1.43 -4.66
CA GLY A 41 21.07 -1.96 -5.50
C GLY A 41 20.78 -1.92 -7.00
N LYS A 42 19.57 -1.52 -7.41
CA LYS A 42 19.12 -1.44 -8.80
C LYS A 42 18.76 -0.01 -9.22
N GLY A 43 18.70 0.92 -8.27
CA GLY A 43 18.26 2.31 -8.51
C GLY A 43 16.84 2.40 -9.05
N GLU A 44 16.04 1.38 -8.76
CA GLU A 44 14.75 1.17 -9.37
C GLU A 44 13.68 1.85 -8.51
N LYS A 45 12.73 2.52 -9.17
CA LYS A 45 11.64 3.25 -8.51
C LYS A 45 10.65 2.34 -7.78
N THR A 46 10.92 1.04 -7.69
CA THR A 46 10.06 0.01 -7.10
C THR A 46 9.89 0.23 -5.60
N LEU A 47 10.98 0.47 -4.84
CA LEU A 47 10.84 0.84 -3.42
C LEU A 47 10.19 2.21 -3.24
N THR A 48 10.52 3.19 -4.09
CA THR A 48 9.90 4.53 -4.04
C THR A 48 8.40 4.50 -4.32
N LYS A 49 7.94 3.65 -5.26
CA LYS A 49 6.52 3.49 -5.63
C LYS A 49 5.76 2.61 -4.65
N THR A 50 6.38 1.55 -4.13
CA THR A 50 5.72 0.57 -3.26
C THR A 50 5.62 1.06 -1.82
N TRP A 51 6.65 1.76 -1.33
CA TRP A 51 6.74 2.23 0.06
C TRP A 51 6.69 3.75 0.20
N GLY A 52 6.48 4.48 -0.91
CA GLY A 52 6.33 5.94 -0.90
C GLY A 52 7.59 6.70 -0.46
N VAL A 53 8.77 6.13 -0.68
CA VAL A 53 10.07 6.77 -0.40
C VAL A 53 10.34 7.81 -1.48
N ASN A 54 10.23 9.10 -1.17
CA ASN A 54 10.44 10.19 -2.14
C ASN A 54 11.76 10.97 -1.93
N GLY A 55 12.57 10.56 -0.95
CA GLY A 55 13.86 11.18 -0.62
C GLY A 55 14.57 10.43 0.50
N VAL A 56 15.89 10.51 0.55
CA VAL A 56 16.71 9.89 1.60
C VAL A 56 17.22 10.98 2.56
N PRO A 57 17.11 10.79 3.89
CA PRO A 57 16.51 9.64 4.56
C PRO A 57 14.98 9.74 4.65
N SER A 58 14.29 8.63 4.38
CA SER A 58 12.89 8.41 4.77
C SER A 58 12.86 7.44 5.95
N LEU A 59 12.24 7.85 7.06
CA LEU A 59 12.15 7.03 8.27
C LEU A 59 10.72 6.47 8.40
N PHE A 60 10.63 5.19 8.74
CA PHE A 60 9.36 4.49 8.96
C PHE A 60 9.35 3.93 10.38
N LEU A 61 8.19 4.02 11.03
CA LEU A 61 7.94 3.46 12.35
C LEU A 61 7.14 2.16 12.18
N ILE A 62 7.70 1.07 12.70
CA ILE A 62 7.10 -0.25 12.73
C ILE A 62 7.13 -0.69 14.20
N ASP A 63 6.04 -1.28 14.67
CA ASP A 63 5.96 -1.77 16.04
C ASP A 63 6.48 -3.22 16.18
N GLU A 64 6.41 -3.73 17.41
CA GLU A 64 6.83 -5.09 17.77
C GLU A 64 5.99 -6.20 17.09
N GLU A 65 4.78 -5.89 16.62
CA GLU A 65 3.93 -6.81 15.85
C GLU A 65 4.25 -6.78 14.35
N GLY A 66 5.23 -5.97 13.92
CA GLY A 66 5.59 -5.80 12.50
C GLY A 66 4.60 -4.91 11.72
N ILE A 67 3.72 -4.17 12.40
CA ILE A 67 2.72 -3.32 11.78
C ILE A 67 3.29 -1.93 11.51
N TYR A 68 3.11 -1.45 10.28
CA TYR A 68 3.46 -0.09 9.89
C TYR A 68 2.60 0.95 10.63
N ARG A 69 3.24 1.88 11.34
CA ARG A 69 2.57 2.91 12.15
C ARG A 69 2.72 4.33 11.62
N GLY A 70 3.62 4.58 10.67
CA GLY A 70 3.75 5.89 10.02
C GLY A 70 5.18 6.26 9.65
N ARG A 71 5.35 7.47 9.09
CA ARG A 71 6.65 8.05 8.79
C ARG A 71 7.15 8.91 9.95
N ALA A 72 8.46 8.94 10.13
CA ALA A 72 9.13 9.83 11.07
C ALA A 72 10.04 10.82 10.33
N TYR A 73 10.35 11.92 11.00
CA TYR A 73 11.35 12.89 10.56
C TYR A 73 12.48 12.95 11.58
N LYS A 74 13.73 13.09 11.11
CA LYS A 74 14.91 13.07 11.99
C LYS A 74 14.84 14.11 13.10
N SER A 75 14.32 15.31 12.80
CA SER A 75 14.21 16.42 13.75
C SER A 75 13.16 16.21 14.83
N THR A 76 12.16 15.36 14.61
CA THR A 76 11.02 15.15 15.53
C THR A 76 10.86 13.70 15.99
N MET A 77 11.85 12.86 15.70
CA MET A 77 11.78 11.40 15.90
C MET A 77 11.48 11.01 17.34
N ASP A 78 12.18 11.62 18.32
CA ASP A 78 11.97 11.31 19.74
C ASP A 78 10.53 11.63 20.19
N ASN A 79 9.94 12.73 19.73
CA ASN A 79 8.55 13.11 20.03
C ASN A 79 7.53 12.20 19.33
N GLN A 80 7.78 11.84 18.07
CA GLN A 80 6.90 10.96 17.30
C GLN A 80 6.89 9.54 17.87
N VAL A 81 8.05 9.06 18.32
CA VAL A 81 8.20 7.79 19.03
C VAL A 81 7.44 7.83 20.35
N ALA A 82 7.61 8.89 21.16
CA ALA A 82 6.91 9.02 22.43
C ALA A 82 5.38 9.07 22.27
N ASP A 83 4.89 9.84 21.29
CA ASP A 83 3.45 9.91 20.99
C ASP A 83 2.88 8.57 20.52
N LEU A 84 3.64 7.84 19.70
CA LEU A 84 3.25 6.50 19.25
C LEU A 84 3.19 5.51 20.41
N LEU A 85 4.20 5.50 21.30
CA LEU A 85 4.21 4.65 22.48
C LEU A 85 3.03 4.97 23.41
N ARG A 86 2.71 6.26 23.61
CA ARG A 86 1.53 6.69 24.37
C ARG A 86 0.23 6.17 23.74
N LYS A 87 0.03 6.36 22.44
CA LYS A 87 -1.16 5.87 21.72
C LYS A 87 -1.29 4.35 21.78
N MET A 88 -0.17 3.63 21.74
CA MET A 88 -0.15 2.18 21.89
C MET A 88 -0.54 1.75 23.30
N ALA A 89 -0.05 2.46 24.33
CA ALA A 89 -0.44 2.22 25.72
C ALA A 89 -1.94 2.49 25.94
N GLU A 90 -2.47 3.63 25.49
CA GLU A 90 -3.89 3.98 25.58
C GLU A 90 -4.80 2.97 24.85
N LYS A 91 -4.34 2.44 23.71
CA LYS A 91 -5.09 1.43 22.94
C LYS A 91 -5.03 0.05 23.59
N LYS A 92 -3.93 -0.28 24.27
CA LYS A 92 -3.79 -1.49 25.07
C LYS A 92 -4.68 -1.44 26.30
N GLU A 93 -4.66 -0.33 27.05
CA GLU A 93 -5.56 -0.11 28.19
C GLU A 93 -7.04 -0.16 27.78
N LYS A 94 -7.42 0.39 26.62
CA LYS A 94 -8.80 0.28 26.11
C LYS A 94 -9.16 -1.15 25.67
N ARG A 95 -8.21 -1.93 25.16
CA ARG A 95 -8.42 -3.35 24.84
C ARG A 95 -8.57 -4.18 26.10
N ASP A 96 -7.77 -3.90 27.12
CA ASP A 96 -7.80 -4.59 28.41
C ASP A 96 -9.05 -4.21 29.22
N ALA A 97 -9.49 -2.95 29.17
CA ALA A 97 -10.75 -2.50 29.77
C ALA A 97 -11.99 -3.08 29.06
N ALA A 98 -11.98 -3.18 27.73
CA ALA A 98 -13.04 -3.83 26.95
C ALA A 98 -13.05 -5.36 27.06
N GLY A 99 -11.98 -5.96 27.62
CA GLY A 99 -11.85 -7.40 27.85
C GLY A 99 -12.46 -7.90 29.16
N SER A 100 -12.86 -7.02 30.08
CA SER A 100 -13.36 -7.46 31.40
C SER A 100 -14.84 -7.85 31.45
N ASP A 101 -15.60 -7.71 30.36
CA ASP A 101 -17.06 -7.93 30.35
C ASP A 101 -17.51 -9.23 29.64
N LYS A 102 -16.57 -10.14 29.33
CA LYS A 102 -16.89 -11.49 28.85
C LYS A 102 -15.97 -12.53 29.47
N GLN A 103 -16.16 -12.77 30.77
CA GLN A 103 -15.71 -14.01 31.38
C GLN A 103 -16.79 -14.60 32.30
N SER A 104 -17.82 -15.17 31.68
CA SER A 104 -18.54 -16.29 32.28
C SER A 104 -19.05 -17.20 31.16
N GLN A 105 -18.61 -18.46 31.21
CA GLN A 105 -19.01 -19.64 30.44
C GLN A 105 -18.00 -20.13 29.40
N ALA A 106 -17.03 -20.92 29.89
CA ALA A 106 -16.81 -22.30 29.47
C ALA A 106 -15.57 -22.81 30.21
N GLY A 107 -15.81 -23.42 31.37
CA GLY A 107 -14.85 -24.31 31.99
C GLY A 107 -14.76 -25.62 31.21
N ASP A 108 -13.59 -26.25 31.36
CA ASP A 108 -13.26 -27.65 31.10
C ASP A 108 -12.99 -28.09 29.66
N LYS A 109 -11.71 -27.98 29.27
CA LYS A 109 -10.83 -29.16 29.18
C LYS A 109 -9.37 -28.75 29.03
N GLU A 110 -8.66 -28.81 30.15
CA GLU A 110 -7.20 -28.77 30.23
C GLU A 110 -6.64 -30.17 29.98
N ALA A 111 -5.73 -30.33 29.01
CA ALA A 111 -4.64 -31.29 29.12
C ALA A 111 -3.54 -31.02 28.08
N LYS A 112 -2.46 -30.41 28.59
CA LYS A 112 -1.05 -30.70 28.29
C LYS A 112 -0.58 -30.59 26.84
N ARG A 113 0.18 -29.51 26.57
CA ARG A 113 1.52 -29.56 25.94
C ARG A 113 2.23 -28.22 26.16
N LYS A 114 3.35 -28.26 26.89
CA LYS A 114 4.30 -27.14 27.04
C LYS A 114 4.82 -26.72 25.65
N PRO A 115 4.95 -25.42 25.34
CA PRO A 115 5.84 -24.99 24.26
C PRO A 115 7.26 -24.84 24.80
N GLU A 116 8.13 -25.71 24.30
CA GLU A 116 9.58 -25.63 24.45
C GLU A 116 10.11 -24.53 23.53
N ALA A 117 10.97 -23.65 24.05
CA ALA A 117 11.52 -22.51 23.33
C ALA A 117 12.42 -22.97 22.15
N PRO A 118 12.30 -22.38 20.94
CA PRO A 118 13.22 -22.68 19.86
C PRO A 118 14.58 -22.01 20.11
N LYS A 119 15.65 -22.81 20.07
CA LYS A 119 17.04 -22.39 20.22
C LYS A 119 17.47 -21.48 19.03
N PRO A 120 18.34 -20.49 19.27
CA PRO A 120 18.85 -19.60 18.22
C PRO A 120 19.96 -20.27 17.44
N GLY A 121 19.71 -20.60 16.18
CA GLY A 121 20.76 -21.15 15.32
C GLY A 121 20.24 -21.89 14.11
N ASP A 122 19.53 -21.20 13.22
CA ASP A 122 19.57 -21.53 11.80
C ASP A 122 19.26 -20.28 10.99
N LYS A 123 20.22 -19.89 10.15
CA LYS A 123 20.08 -18.77 9.21
C LYS A 123 18.97 -19.15 8.23
N PRO A 124 17.93 -18.34 8.01
CA PRO A 124 17.03 -18.59 6.91
C PRO A 124 17.82 -18.40 5.61
N GLN A 125 18.11 -19.52 4.94
CA GLN A 125 18.62 -19.52 3.58
C GLN A 125 17.58 -18.83 2.70
N VAL A 126 17.98 -17.68 2.17
CA VAL A 126 17.23 -16.95 1.15
C VAL A 126 17.30 -17.79 -0.13
N VAL A 127 16.27 -18.59 -0.38
CA VAL A 127 16.08 -19.22 -1.68
C VAL A 127 15.40 -18.20 -2.59
N ARG A 128 16.13 -17.79 -3.62
CA ARG A 128 15.62 -17.09 -4.81
C ARG A 128 15.16 -18.12 -5.84
N CYS A 129 14.02 -17.84 -6.47
CA CYS A 129 13.61 -18.06 -7.87
C CYS A 129 12.07 -18.05 -7.88
N GLY A 130 11.36 -17.42 -8.82
CA GLY A 130 11.53 -17.53 -10.26
C GLY A 130 10.52 -18.57 -10.75
N GLY A 131 9.26 -18.17 -10.94
CA GLY A 131 8.18 -19.03 -11.44
C GLY A 131 7.39 -19.77 -10.35
N CYS A 132 6.13 -19.40 -10.21
CA CYS A 132 4.99 -20.14 -9.65
C CYS A 132 5.16 -21.04 -8.40
N GLY A 133 4.58 -20.58 -7.26
CA GLY A 133 4.08 -21.40 -6.13
C GLY A 133 4.87 -21.28 -4.80
N PRO A 134 4.24 -21.34 -3.60
CA PRO A 134 2.82 -21.28 -3.23
C PRO A 134 2.45 -19.89 -2.65
N GLY A 135 1.65 -19.12 -3.40
CA GLY A 135 1.25 -17.74 -3.07
C GLY A 135 0.05 -17.61 -2.11
N VAL A 136 -0.12 -18.54 -1.16
CA VAL A 136 -1.32 -18.61 -0.31
C VAL A 136 -1.54 -17.37 0.57
N PRO A 137 -0.51 -16.67 1.12
CA PRO A 137 -0.78 -15.50 1.96
C PRO A 137 -1.32 -14.30 1.17
N ARG A 138 -0.83 -14.08 -0.06
CA ARG A 138 -1.13 -12.85 -0.81
C ARG A 138 -2.48 -12.89 -1.50
N ALA A 139 -2.81 -14.01 -2.16
CA ALA A 139 -4.13 -14.17 -2.80
C ALA A 139 -5.26 -14.09 -1.77
N LYS A 140 -5.10 -14.79 -0.64
CA LYS A 140 -6.06 -14.72 0.47
C LYS A 140 -6.20 -13.31 1.05
N THR A 141 -5.08 -12.61 1.30
CA THR A 141 -5.12 -11.23 1.81
C THR A 141 -5.85 -10.28 0.85
N LEU A 142 -5.65 -10.44 -0.45
CA LEU A 142 -6.33 -9.64 -1.46
C LEU A 142 -7.84 -9.94 -1.51
N LEU A 143 -8.22 -11.21 -1.41
CA LEU A 143 -9.61 -11.64 -1.32
C LEU A 143 -10.28 -11.08 -0.05
N ASP A 144 -9.67 -11.24 1.11
CA ASP A 144 -10.17 -10.75 2.39
C ASP A 144 -10.37 -9.22 2.36
N ARG A 145 -9.47 -8.49 1.70
CA ARG A 145 -9.59 -7.04 1.52
C ARG A 145 -10.74 -6.67 0.59
N ALA A 146 -10.91 -7.36 -0.52
CA ALA A 146 -12.02 -7.12 -1.45
C ALA A 146 -13.37 -7.45 -0.79
N ASP A 147 -13.44 -8.55 -0.04
CA ASP A 147 -14.62 -8.92 0.76
C ASP A 147 -14.91 -7.89 1.88
N PHE A 148 -13.88 -7.33 2.49
CA PHE A 148 -14.05 -6.23 3.44
C PHE A 148 -14.64 -4.99 2.77
N ASP A 149 -14.21 -4.67 1.55
CA ASP A 149 -14.76 -3.54 0.79
C ASP A 149 -16.22 -3.79 0.36
N LEU A 150 -16.59 -5.03 0.02
CA LEU A 150 -17.99 -5.41 -0.18
C LEU A 150 -18.84 -5.19 1.07
N LYS A 151 -18.35 -5.64 2.23
CA LYS A 151 -19.05 -5.44 3.53
C LYS A 151 -19.20 -3.97 3.90
N LYS A 152 -18.36 -3.10 3.35
CA LYS A 152 -18.42 -1.64 3.54
C LYS A 152 -19.19 -0.93 2.43
N GLU A 153 -19.86 -1.66 1.55
CA GLU A 153 -20.61 -1.13 0.40
C GLU A 153 -19.74 -0.29 -0.55
N ARG A 154 -18.43 -0.53 -0.57
CA ARG A 154 -17.47 0.12 -1.46
C ARG A 154 -17.29 -0.73 -2.71
N TYR A 155 -18.35 -0.81 -3.51
CA TYR A 155 -18.46 -1.77 -4.63
C TYR A 155 -17.35 -1.60 -5.67
N LEU A 156 -16.97 -0.37 -6.02
CA LEU A 156 -15.89 -0.18 -6.99
C LEU A 156 -14.53 -0.69 -6.47
N ASN A 157 -14.20 -0.40 -5.21
CA ASN A 157 -12.94 -0.88 -4.62
C ASN A 157 -12.90 -2.40 -4.52
N ALA A 158 -14.03 -3.02 -4.16
CA ALA A 158 -14.16 -4.46 -4.15
C ALA A 158 -13.96 -5.05 -5.56
N TYR A 159 -14.63 -4.49 -6.56
CA TYR A 159 -14.53 -4.93 -7.95
C TYR A 159 -13.08 -4.83 -8.48
N GLU A 160 -12.43 -3.68 -8.31
CA GLU A 160 -11.02 -3.47 -8.69
C GLU A 160 -10.08 -4.42 -7.92
N GLY A 161 -10.40 -4.70 -6.65
CA GLY A 161 -9.67 -5.65 -5.82
C GLY A 161 -9.76 -7.08 -6.36
N PHE A 162 -10.94 -7.52 -6.77
CA PHE A 162 -11.16 -8.82 -7.40
C PHE A 162 -10.50 -8.91 -8.78
N GLU A 163 -10.63 -7.89 -9.64
CA GLU A 163 -9.93 -7.86 -10.93
C GLU A 163 -8.42 -7.95 -10.76
N LYS A 164 -7.87 -7.21 -9.80
CA LYS A 164 -6.45 -7.24 -9.47
C LYS A 164 -6.00 -8.61 -8.97
N LEU A 165 -6.80 -9.26 -8.13
CA LEU A 165 -6.54 -10.63 -7.68
C LEU A 165 -6.48 -11.60 -8.86
N ILE A 166 -7.42 -11.50 -9.79
CA ILE A 166 -7.46 -12.36 -10.99
C ILE A 166 -6.23 -12.10 -11.88
N ALA A 167 -5.83 -10.83 -12.04
CA ALA A 167 -4.66 -10.46 -12.83
C ALA A 167 -3.34 -10.91 -12.20
N GLU A 168 -3.20 -10.81 -10.87
CA GLU A 168 -1.98 -11.21 -10.16
C GLU A 168 -1.89 -12.72 -9.93
N CYS A 169 -3.03 -13.42 -9.76
CA CYS A 169 -3.08 -14.83 -9.34
C CYS A 169 -4.19 -15.63 -10.06
N PRO A 170 -4.17 -15.75 -11.40
CA PRO A 170 -5.30 -16.27 -12.19
C PRO A 170 -5.66 -17.75 -11.93
N GLU A 171 -4.70 -18.55 -11.47
CA GLU A 171 -4.84 -20.00 -11.22
C GLU A 171 -5.19 -20.33 -9.76
N SER A 172 -5.26 -19.33 -8.88
CA SER A 172 -5.57 -19.54 -7.47
C SER A 172 -7.04 -19.89 -7.23
N ALA A 173 -7.32 -20.65 -6.17
CA ALA A 173 -8.70 -20.96 -5.77
C ALA A 173 -9.46 -19.66 -5.43
N GLU A 174 -8.77 -18.70 -4.81
CA GLU A 174 -9.30 -17.37 -4.49
C GLU A 174 -9.68 -16.59 -5.75
N ALA A 175 -8.91 -16.70 -6.84
CA ALA A 175 -9.27 -16.04 -8.11
C ALA A 175 -10.53 -16.62 -8.75
N LYS A 176 -10.79 -17.92 -8.57
CA LYS A 176 -12.07 -18.50 -8.97
C LYS A 176 -13.23 -17.89 -8.16
N THR A 177 -13.09 -17.81 -6.84
CA THR A 177 -14.08 -17.17 -5.97
C THR A 177 -14.28 -15.70 -6.34
N ALA A 178 -13.22 -14.96 -6.65
CA ALA A 178 -13.33 -13.56 -7.05
C ALA A 178 -14.10 -13.37 -8.37
N ARG A 179 -13.95 -14.27 -9.34
CA ARG A 179 -14.78 -14.26 -10.57
C ARG A 179 -16.25 -14.46 -10.23
N GLU A 180 -16.56 -15.46 -9.41
CA GLU A 180 -17.94 -15.70 -8.96
C GLU A 180 -18.52 -14.49 -8.23
N ARG A 181 -17.73 -13.80 -7.39
CA ARG A 181 -18.14 -12.56 -6.72
C ARG A 181 -18.40 -11.42 -7.70
N ILE A 182 -17.53 -11.24 -8.70
CA ILE A 182 -17.74 -10.25 -9.77
C ILE A 182 -19.04 -10.55 -10.51
N ASP A 183 -19.28 -11.81 -10.88
CA ASP A 183 -20.50 -12.22 -11.59
C ASP A 183 -21.75 -11.92 -10.76
N MET A 184 -21.72 -12.19 -9.44
CA MET A 184 -22.80 -11.82 -8.52
C MET A 184 -23.01 -10.31 -8.43
N MET A 185 -21.94 -9.51 -8.40
CA MET A 185 -22.03 -8.04 -8.37
C MET A 185 -22.61 -7.48 -9.67
N LEU A 186 -22.25 -8.06 -10.82
CA LEU A 186 -22.74 -7.65 -12.12
C LEU A 186 -24.17 -8.12 -12.38
N ALA A 187 -24.60 -9.23 -11.76
CA ALA A 187 -25.97 -9.71 -11.82
C ALA A 187 -26.96 -8.76 -11.11
N ASP A 188 -26.52 -8.08 -10.05
CA ASP A 188 -27.31 -7.02 -9.42
C ASP A 188 -27.19 -5.71 -10.21
N LYS A 189 -28.28 -5.31 -10.86
CA LYS A 189 -28.35 -4.09 -11.66
C LYS A 189 -28.00 -2.83 -10.86
N GLN A 190 -28.34 -2.76 -9.57
CA GLN A 190 -28.04 -1.59 -8.75
C GLN A 190 -26.55 -1.51 -8.43
N ILE A 191 -25.93 -2.64 -8.08
CA ILE A 191 -24.48 -2.70 -7.81
C ILE A 191 -23.71 -2.40 -9.09
N ALA A 192 -24.08 -3.02 -10.22
CA ALA A 192 -23.46 -2.77 -11.51
C ALA A 192 -23.54 -1.29 -11.91
N ALA A 193 -24.72 -0.67 -11.76
CA ALA A 193 -24.91 0.75 -12.04
C ALA A 193 -24.04 1.65 -11.14
N ARG A 194 -23.93 1.34 -9.84
CA ARG A 194 -23.08 2.08 -8.90
C ARG A 194 -21.59 1.95 -9.24
N VAL A 195 -21.12 0.74 -9.57
CA VAL A 195 -19.73 0.51 -9.98
C VAL A 195 -19.41 1.32 -11.24
N GLU A 196 -20.28 1.29 -12.25
CA GLU A 196 -20.08 2.04 -13.48
C GLU A 196 -20.16 3.55 -13.29
N SER A 197 -21.09 4.05 -12.46
CA SER A 197 -21.16 5.48 -12.13
C SER A 197 -19.91 5.95 -11.39
N GLU A 198 -19.45 5.20 -10.37
CA GLU A 198 -18.23 5.53 -9.64
C GLU A 198 -16.99 5.46 -10.56
N ARG A 199 -16.93 4.48 -11.47
CA ARG A 199 -15.86 4.40 -12.49
C ARG A 199 -15.87 5.60 -13.42
N ALA A 200 -17.04 6.00 -13.89
CA ALA A 200 -17.21 7.17 -14.73
C ALA A 200 -16.78 8.44 -14.00
N GLU A 201 -17.14 8.59 -12.72
CA GLU A 201 -16.74 9.71 -11.88
C GLU A 201 -15.23 9.77 -11.65
N ARG A 202 -14.58 8.64 -11.31
CA ARG A 202 -13.11 8.60 -11.16
C ARG A 202 -12.40 8.97 -12.46
N ARG A 203 -12.85 8.43 -13.59
CA ARG A 203 -12.33 8.77 -14.92
C ARG A 203 -12.54 10.25 -15.24
N ALA A 204 -13.72 10.79 -14.94
CA ALA A 204 -14.01 12.21 -15.11
C ALA A 204 -13.12 13.10 -14.22
N ALA A 205 -12.83 12.70 -12.98
CA ALA A 205 -11.93 13.43 -12.09
C ALA A 205 -10.47 13.39 -12.58
N GLN A 206 -10.02 12.25 -13.13
CA GLN A 206 -8.70 12.14 -13.76
C GLN A 206 -8.60 13.05 -14.99
N ALA A 207 -9.60 13.03 -15.87
CA ALA A 207 -9.69 13.92 -17.01
C ALA A 207 -9.71 15.40 -16.59
N GLU A 208 -10.45 15.75 -15.55
CA GLU A 208 -10.49 17.11 -14.99
C GLU A 208 -9.11 17.61 -14.58
N ASN A 209 -8.33 16.78 -13.88
CA ASN A 209 -6.97 17.14 -13.47
C ASN A 209 -6.06 17.40 -14.68
N LEU A 210 -6.19 16.62 -15.75
CA LEU A 210 -5.44 16.83 -17.00
C LEU A 210 -5.87 18.13 -17.69
N ILE A 211 -7.16 18.45 -17.73
CA ILE A 211 -7.66 19.72 -18.26
C ILE A 211 -7.12 20.91 -17.46
N LYS A 212 -7.11 20.82 -16.13
CA LYS A 212 -6.53 21.86 -15.26
C LYS A 212 -5.06 22.12 -15.60
N MET A 213 -4.27 21.05 -15.73
CA MET A 213 -2.86 21.17 -16.14
C MET A 213 -2.71 21.78 -17.53
N ALA A 214 -3.55 21.38 -18.49
CA ALA A 214 -3.54 21.93 -19.84
C ALA A 214 -3.83 23.43 -19.84
N ARG A 215 -4.81 23.87 -19.05
CA ARG A 215 -5.15 25.30 -18.87
C ARG A 215 -4.00 26.08 -18.23
N THR A 216 -3.40 25.56 -17.16
CA THR A 216 -2.23 26.20 -16.53
C THR A 216 -1.06 26.35 -17.52
N LEU A 217 -0.81 25.35 -18.36
CA LEU A 217 0.25 25.39 -19.38
C LEU A 217 -0.06 26.37 -20.51
N ARG A 218 -1.33 26.44 -20.93
CA ARG A 218 -1.79 27.45 -21.88
C ARG A 218 -1.56 28.85 -21.35
N ASP A 219 -1.96 29.10 -20.10
CA ASP A 219 -1.83 30.43 -19.47
C ASP A 219 -0.34 30.80 -19.27
N ALA A 220 0.52 29.80 -19.10
CA ALA A 220 1.99 29.94 -19.12
C ALA A 220 2.59 30.07 -20.54
N LYS A 221 1.77 30.29 -21.58
CA LYS A 221 2.17 30.40 -23.01
C LYS A 221 2.86 29.15 -23.59
N ASN A 222 2.70 27.99 -22.96
CA ASN A 222 3.22 26.71 -23.47
C ASN A 222 2.12 25.92 -24.18
N ALA A 223 1.76 26.39 -25.38
CA ALA A 223 0.67 25.83 -26.18
C ALA A 223 0.94 24.38 -26.62
N GLU A 224 2.19 24.02 -26.96
CA GLU A 224 2.52 22.65 -27.37
C GLU A 224 2.29 21.63 -26.25
N SER A 225 2.71 21.97 -25.03
CA SER A 225 2.50 21.07 -23.89
C SER A 225 1.02 20.99 -23.53
N ALA A 226 0.28 22.11 -23.59
CA ALA A 226 -1.16 22.13 -23.38
C ALA A 226 -1.89 21.19 -24.38
N LYS A 227 -1.53 21.22 -25.67
CA LYS A 227 -2.08 20.31 -26.70
C LYS A 227 -1.85 18.84 -26.35
N LYS A 228 -0.68 18.46 -25.80
CA LYS A 228 -0.41 17.08 -25.35
C LYS A 228 -1.39 16.62 -24.27
N TYR A 229 -1.69 17.47 -23.29
CA TYR A 229 -2.63 17.12 -22.22
C TYR A 229 -4.07 17.02 -22.74
N TYR A 230 -4.51 17.94 -23.60
CA TYR A 230 -5.83 17.85 -24.24
C TYR A 230 -5.96 16.58 -25.11
N SER A 231 -4.93 16.26 -25.89
CA SER A 231 -4.90 15.04 -26.71
C SER A 231 -5.02 13.79 -25.84
N ARG A 232 -4.31 13.76 -24.71
CA ARG A 232 -4.41 12.68 -23.74
C ARG A 232 -5.81 12.52 -23.17
N VAL A 233 -6.51 13.62 -22.86
CA VAL A 233 -7.90 13.56 -22.39
C VAL A 233 -8.83 12.97 -23.45
N ILE A 234 -8.66 13.36 -24.71
CA ILE A 234 -9.47 12.85 -25.82
C ILE A 234 -9.21 11.36 -26.06
N ALA A 235 -7.97 10.91 -25.95
CA ALA A 235 -7.56 9.53 -26.21
C ALA A 235 -7.88 8.58 -25.04
N GLU A 236 -7.56 8.97 -23.80
CA GLU A 236 -7.73 8.11 -22.62
C GLU A 236 -9.15 8.18 -22.03
N TYR A 237 -9.89 9.28 -22.26
CA TYR A 237 -11.19 9.54 -21.63
C TYR A 237 -12.27 10.04 -22.61
N PRO A 238 -12.51 9.35 -23.74
CA PRO A 238 -13.40 9.83 -24.81
C PRO A 238 -14.86 9.99 -24.36
N ASP A 239 -15.32 9.17 -23.41
CA ASP A 239 -16.72 9.14 -22.96
C ASP A 239 -17.00 10.13 -21.82
N THR A 240 -16.00 10.92 -21.43
CA THR A 240 -16.16 11.90 -20.34
C THR A 240 -16.66 13.24 -20.86
N ARG A 241 -17.35 14.00 -20.00
CA ARG A 241 -17.75 15.39 -20.27
C ARG A 241 -16.59 16.32 -20.66
N TRP A 242 -15.35 15.93 -20.35
CA TRP A 242 -14.15 16.71 -20.58
C TRP A 242 -13.54 16.51 -21.97
N ALA A 243 -13.80 15.38 -22.63
CA ALA A 243 -13.33 15.13 -23.99
C ALA A 243 -13.81 16.16 -25.03
N PRO A 244 -15.11 16.55 -25.10
CA PRO A 244 -15.55 17.59 -26.02
C PRO A 244 -14.92 18.95 -25.69
N ILE A 245 -14.80 19.29 -24.40
CA ILE A 245 -14.14 20.53 -23.94
C ILE A 245 -12.67 20.55 -24.37
N ALA A 246 -11.96 19.43 -24.25
CA ALA A 246 -10.59 19.29 -24.68
C ALA A 246 -10.42 19.54 -26.19
N ARG A 247 -11.34 19.04 -27.01
CA ARG A 247 -11.33 19.25 -28.47
C ARG A 247 -11.53 20.73 -28.81
N GLU A 248 -12.50 21.38 -28.17
CA GLU A 248 -12.79 22.80 -28.37
C GLU A 248 -11.64 23.70 -27.89
N GLU A 249 -11.06 23.42 -26.73
CA GLU A 249 -9.92 24.18 -26.22
C GLU A 249 -8.66 23.96 -27.06
N MET A 250 -8.49 22.76 -27.63
CA MET A 250 -7.37 22.46 -28.53
C MET A 250 -7.47 23.23 -29.85
N SER A 251 -8.66 23.39 -30.43
CA SER A 251 -8.83 24.16 -31.68
C SER A 251 -8.57 25.66 -31.49
N LYS A 252 -8.71 26.18 -30.27
CA LYS A 252 -8.36 27.57 -29.92
C LYS A 252 -6.84 27.81 -29.79
N LEU A 253 -6.03 26.74 -29.81
CA LEU A 253 -4.57 26.81 -29.71
C LEU A 253 -3.86 26.60 -31.05
N GLU A 254 -4.60 26.45 -32.14
CA GLU A 254 -4.09 26.50 -33.52
C GLU A 254 -3.83 27.95 -33.94
#